data_AF-B4DR90-F1
#
_entry.id   AF-B4DR90-F1
#
_cell.length_a   1.000
_cell.length_b   1.000
_cell.length_c   1.000
_cell.angle_alpha   90.00
_cell.angle_beta   90.00
_cell.angle_gamma   90.00
#
_symmetry.space_group_name_H-M   'P 1'
#
loop_
_entity.id
_entity.type
_entity.pdbx_description
1 polymer ?
#
loop_
_entity_poly.entity_id
_entity_poly.type
_entity_poly.pdbx_seq_one_letter_code
_entity_poly.pdbx_strand_id
1 'polypeptide(L)'
;MATATEQWVLVEMVQALYEAPAYHLILEGILILWIIRLLFSKTYKLQERSDLTVKEKEELIEEWQPEPLVPPVPKDHPALNYNIVSGPPSHKTVVNGKECINFASFNFLGLLDNPRVKAAALASLKKYGVGTCGPRGFYGTFDVHLDLEDRLAKFMKTEEAIIYSYGFATIASAIPAYSKR
;
A
#
# COMPACT_ATOMS: atom_id res chain seq x y z
N MET A 1 -6.48 -56.45 -22.96
CA MET A 1 -7.72 -56.28 -23.74
C MET A 1 -8.63 -55.37 -22.94
N ALA A 2 -8.76 -54.11 -23.35
CA ALA A 2 -9.62 -53.13 -22.71
C ALA A 2 -11.05 -53.32 -23.26
N THR A 3 -11.99 -53.73 -22.40
CA THR A 3 -13.40 -53.78 -22.75
C THR A 3 -14.06 -52.47 -22.34
N ALA A 4 -14.54 -51.75 -23.34
CA ALA A 4 -15.18 -50.44 -23.25
C ALA A 4 -16.39 -50.47 -22.31
N THR A 5 -16.30 -49.72 -21.21
CA THR A 5 -17.44 -49.30 -20.40
C THR A 5 -18.04 -48.04 -21.00
N GLU A 6 -18.74 -48.17 -22.14
CA GLU A 6 -19.74 -47.16 -22.52
C GLU A 6 -21.04 -47.52 -21.81
N GLN A 7 -21.09 -47.10 -20.55
CA GLN A 7 -22.25 -47.23 -19.70
C GLN A 7 -23.34 -46.28 -20.22
N TRP A 8 -24.55 -46.79 -20.34
CA TRP A 8 -25.73 -46.11 -20.85
C TRP A 8 -26.23 -45.04 -19.86
N VAL A 9 -25.41 -44.02 -19.59
CA VAL A 9 -25.68 -42.97 -18.61
C VAL A 9 -27.05 -42.34 -18.84
N LEU A 10 -27.44 -42.12 -20.10
CA LEU A 10 -28.74 -41.56 -20.45
C LEU A 10 -29.91 -42.49 -20.11
N VAL A 11 -29.75 -43.80 -20.26
CA VAL A 11 -30.80 -44.78 -19.94
C VAL A 11 -30.95 -44.93 -18.44
N GLU A 12 -29.83 -45.00 -17.71
CA GLU A 12 -29.82 -45.01 -16.24
C GLU A 12 -30.44 -43.72 -15.67
N MET A 13 -30.18 -42.56 -16.27
CA MET A 13 -30.77 -41.29 -15.86
C MET A 13 -32.28 -41.25 -16.09
N VAL A 14 -32.76 -41.77 -17.23
CA VAL A 14 -34.20 -41.86 -17.54
C VAL A 14 -34.90 -42.85 -16.61
N GLN A 15 -34.24 -43.95 -16.27
CA GLN A 15 -34.79 -44.96 -15.35
C GLN A 15 -34.85 -44.42 -13.91
N ALA A 16 -33.81 -43.74 -13.45
CA ALA A 16 -33.80 -43.06 -12.15
C ALA A 16 -34.88 -41.97 -12.05
N LEU A 17 -35.17 -41.26 -13.15
CA LEU A 17 -36.25 -40.28 -13.22
C LEU A 17 -37.64 -40.93 -13.07
N TYR A 18 -37.81 -42.15 -13.59
CA TYR A 18 -39.06 -42.90 -13.53
C TYR A 18 -39.29 -43.57 -12.17
N GLU A 19 -38.21 -43.97 -11.49
CA GLU A 19 -38.23 -44.54 -10.14
C GLU A 19 -38.27 -43.47 -9.03
N ALA A 20 -38.06 -42.20 -9.37
CA ALA A 20 -38.05 -41.10 -8.42
C ALA A 20 -39.44 -40.83 -7.80
N PRO A 21 -39.52 -40.66 -6.47
CA PRO A 21 -40.76 -40.28 -5.80
C PRO A 21 -41.27 -38.90 -6.28
N ALA A 22 -42.60 -38.72 -6.31
CA ALA A 22 -43.23 -37.52 -6.87
C ALA A 22 -42.73 -36.19 -6.26
N TYR A 23 -42.37 -36.16 -4.98
CA TYR A 23 -41.86 -34.95 -4.33
C TYR A 23 -40.49 -34.50 -4.88
N HIS A 24 -39.65 -35.44 -5.33
CA HIS A 24 -38.32 -35.14 -5.86
C HIS A 24 -38.43 -34.47 -7.23
N LEU A 25 -39.32 -34.99 -8.09
CA LEU A 25 -39.61 -34.42 -9.41
C LEU A 25 -40.25 -33.02 -9.29
N ILE A 26 -41.13 -32.81 -8.30
CA ILE A 26 -41.72 -31.49 -8.02
C ILE A 26 -40.63 -30.49 -7.60
N LEU A 27 -39.72 -30.88 -6.69
CA LEU A 27 -38.63 -30.03 -6.22
C LEU A 27 -37.68 -29.66 -7.37
N GLU A 28 -37.29 -30.63 -8.21
CA GLU A 28 -36.46 -30.39 -9.39
C GLU A 28 -37.14 -29.48 -10.40
N GLY A 29 -38.45 -29.66 -10.64
CA GLY A 29 -39.23 -28.77 -11.49
C GLY A 29 -39.25 -27.33 -10.97
N ILE A 30 -39.40 -27.13 -9.66
CA ILE A 30 -39.32 -25.81 -9.02
C ILE A 30 -37.92 -25.21 -9.15
N LEU A 31 -36.87 -26.00 -8.94
CA LEU A 31 -35.48 -25.56 -9.09
C LEU A 31 -35.16 -25.15 -10.52
N ILE A 32 -35.59 -25.94 -11.51
CA ILE A 32 -35.40 -25.61 -12.94
C ILE A 32 -36.16 -24.33 -13.28
N LEU A 33 -37.41 -24.17 -12.83
CA LEU A 33 -38.16 -22.92 -13.01
C LEU A 33 -37.48 -21.71 -12.33
N TRP A 34 -36.87 -21.92 -11.16
CA TRP A 34 -36.13 -20.86 -10.46
C TRP A 34 -34.83 -20.49 -11.18
N ILE A 35 -34.10 -21.47 -11.69
CA ILE A 35 -32.90 -21.27 -12.53
C ILE A 35 -33.27 -20.53 -13.82
N ILE A 36 -34.33 -20.94 -14.52
CA ILE A 36 -34.85 -20.25 -15.69
C ILE A 36 -35.20 -18.80 -15.33
N ARG A 37 -35.93 -18.60 -14.23
CA ARG A 37 -36.27 -17.25 -13.75
C ARG A 37 -35.03 -16.43 -13.45
N LEU A 38 -33.99 -17.00 -12.84
CA LEU A 38 -32.74 -16.30 -12.55
C LEU A 38 -31.97 -15.94 -13.84
N LEU A 39 -31.89 -16.87 -14.80
CA LEU A 39 -31.23 -16.66 -16.10
C LEU A 39 -31.91 -15.57 -16.93
N PHE A 40 -33.24 -15.45 -16.86
CA PHE A 40 -34.01 -14.42 -17.59
C PHE A 40 -34.36 -13.19 -16.75
N SER A 41 -34.13 -13.22 -15.43
CA SER A 41 -34.24 -12.03 -14.61
C SER A 41 -33.17 -11.06 -15.05
N LYS A 42 -33.57 -9.85 -15.44
CA LYS A 42 -32.63 -8.81 -15.82
C LYS A 42 -31.65 -8.64 -14.67
N THR A 43 -30.36 -8.90 -14.91
CA THR A 43 -29.29 -8.45 -14.03
C THR A 43 -29.60 -7.01 -13.68
N TYR A 44 -29.72 -6.75 -12.39
CA TYR A 44 -29.92 -5.40 -11.86
C TYR A 44 -28.90 -4.49 -12.54
N LYS A 45 -29.36 -3.62 -13.44
CA LYS A 45 -28.50 -2.57 -13.98
C LYS A 45 -28.28 -1.64 -12.81
N LEU A 46 -27.06 -1.61 -12.29
CA LEU A 46 -26.65 -0.52 -11.41
C LEU A 46 -26.98 0.75 -12.17
N GLN A 47 -27.92 1.53 -11.64
CA GLN A 47 -28.29 2.79 -12.24
C GLN A 47 -27.01 3.63 -12.22
N GLU A 48 -26.42 3.85 -13.40
CA GLU A 48 -25.35 4.83 -13.54
C GLU A 48 -25.90 6.13 -12.96
N ARG A 49 -25.19 6.65 -11.95
CA ARG A 49 -25.59 7.82 -11.18
C ARG A 49 -26.15 8.86 -12.14
N SER A 50 -27.36 9.34 -11.88
CA SER A 50 -27.95 10.44 -12.65
C SER A 50 -26.92 11.55 -12.77
N ASP A 51 -26.71 12.08 -13.97
CA ASP A 51 -25.87 13.25 -14.17
C ASP A 51 -26.41 14.40 -13.29
N LEU A 52 -25.77 14.59 -12.14
CA LEU A 52 -26.17 15.59 -11.16
C LEU A 52 -26.19 16.95 -11.84
N THR A 53 -27.28 17.67 -11.66
CA THR A 53 -27.38 19.07 -12.06
C THR A 53 -26.30 19.89 -11.36
N VAL A 54 -25.90 21.01 -11.96
CA VAL A 54 -24.87 21.89 -11.39
C VAL A 54 -25.23 22.30 -9.96
N LYS A 55 -26.52 22.56 -9.72
CA LYS A 55 -27.06 22.91 -8.42
C LYS A 55 -26.90 21.79 -7.39
N GLU A 56 -27.21 20.54 -7.74
CA GLU A 56 -27.02 19.40 -6.83
C GLU A 56 -25.54 19.17 -6.51
N LYS A 57 -24.62 19.44 -7.45
CA LYS A 57 -23.18 19.37 -7.17
C LYS A 57 -22.74 20.45 -6.19
N GLU A 58 -23.24 21.67 -6.34
CA GLU A 58 -22.96 22.78 -5.42
C GLU A 58 -23.50 22.48 -4.01
N GLU A 59 -24.73 21.98 -3.91
CA GLU A 59 -25.34 21.57 -2.64
C GLU A 59 -24.52 20.44 -1.97
N LEU A 60 -24.06 19.45 -2.73
CA LEU A 60 -23.21 18.38 -2.21
C LEU A 60 -21.83 18.87 -1.76
N ILE A 61 -21.24 19.84 -2.46
CA ILE A 61 -19.94 20.43 -2.06
C ILE A 61 -20.11 21.25 -0.78
N GLU A 62 -21.24 21.97 -0.65
CA GLU A 62 -21.56 22.75 0.55
C GLU A 62 -21.86 21.86 1.76
N GLU A 63 -22.56 20.75 1.56
CA GLU A 63 -22.88 19.77 2.61
C GLU A 63 -21.66 18.92 3.01
N TRP A 64 -20.70 18.73 2.11
CA TRP A 64 -19.57 17.83 2.36
C TRP A 64 -18.65 18.36 3.45
N GLN A 65 -18.68 17.70 4.62
CA GLN A 65 -17.67 17.83 5.65
C GLN A 65 -16.79 16.56 5.67
N PRO A 66 -15.48 16.67 5.42
CA PRO A 66 -14.60 15.51 5.53
C PRO A 66 -14.58 15.00 6.96
N GLU A 67 -14.77 13.69 7.12
CA GLU A 67 -14.51 13.06 8.39
C GLU A 67 -13.04 13.32 8.80
N PRO A 68 -12.78 13.67 10.07
CA PRO A 68 -11.42 13.83 10.55
C PRO A 68 -10.61 12.56 10.32
N LEU A 69 -9.43 12.69 9.71
CA LEU A 69 -8.50 11.57 9.50
C LEU A 69 -8.04 10.91 10.81
N VAL A 70 -8.21 11.62 11.92
CA VAL A 70 -7.82 11.18 13.26
C VAL A 70 -8.97 11.54 14.21
N PRO A 71 -9.35 10.63 15.15
CA PRO A 71 -10.36 10.95 16.16
C PRO A 71 -9.95 12.18 16.99
N PRO A 72 -10.91 12.92 17.55
CA PRO A 72 -10.61 14.08 18.39
C PRO A 72 -9.81 13.64 19.61
N VAL A 73 -8.58 14.15 19.71
CA VAL A 73 -7.67 13.84 20.82
C VAL A 73 -7.91 14.86 21.95
N PRO A 74 -8.08 14.42 23.22
CA PRO A 74 -8.15 15.33 24.35
C PRO A 74 -6.94 16.27 24.39
N LYS A 75 -7.15 17.56 24.70
CA LYS A 75 -6.04 18.55 24.72
C LYS A 75 -4.93 18.20 25.70
N ASP A 76 -5.25 17.46 26.76
CA ASP A 76 -4.30 16.99 27.78
C ASP A 76 -3.69 15.61 27.45
N HIS A 77 -3.88 15.11 26.24
CA HIS A 77 -3.34 13.82 25.86
C HIS A 77 -1.80 13.88 25.84
N PRO A 78 -1.08 12.92 26.47
CA PRO A 78 0.38 12.93 26.55
C PRO A 78 1.09 13.04 25.18
N ALA A 79 0.49 12.52 24.10
CA ALA A 79 1.06 12.66 22.76
C ALA A 79 1.10 14.10 22.22
N LEU A 80 0.30 15.01 22.80
CA LEU A 80 0.34 16.44 22.49
C LEU A 80 1.40 17.18 23.33
N ASN A 81 1.91 16.56 24.39
CA ASN A 81 2.96 17.11 25.25
C ASN A 81 4.33 16.61 24.78
N TYR A 82 4.86 17.22 23.72
CA TYR A 82 6.19 16.92 23.19
C TYR A 82 7.21 18.01 23.51
N ASN A 83 8.48 17.60 23.62
CA ASN A 83 9.59 18.52 23.77
C ASN A 83 9.97 19.10 22.40
N ILE A 84 10.08 20.43 22.32
CA ILE A 84 10.44 21.14 21.10
C ILE A 84 11.95 21.34 21.08
N VAL A 85 12.58 20.89 20.00
CA VAL A 85 14.01 21.08 19.75
C VAL A 85 14.21 22.25 18.79
N SER A 86 15.05 23.21 19.18
CA SER A 86 15.39 24.38 18.36
C SER A 86 16.85 24.32 17.91
N GLY A 87 17.09 24.54 16.61
CA GLY A 87 18.42 24.53 16.02
C GLY A 87 18.83 23.19 15.41
N PRO A 88 20.08 23.08 14.91
CA PRO A 88 20.56 21.85 14.29
C PRO A 88 20.72 20.71 15.32
N PRO A 89 20.47 19.44 14.94
CA PRO A 89 20.66 18.29 15.81
C PRO A 89 22.16 18.00 16.01
N SER A 90 22.79 18.76 16.89
CA SER A 90 24.20 18.64 17.26
C SER A 90 24.37 18.06 18.68
N HIS A 91 25.61 17.93 19.14
CA HIS A 91 25.94 17.48 20.51
C HIS A 91 25.45 18.45 21.59
N LYS A 92 25.31 19.73 21.24
CA LYS A 92 24.62 20.74 22.06
C LYS A 92 23.33 21.11 21.34
N THR A 93 22.22 21.12 22.07
CA THR A 93 20.89 21.38 21.52
C THR A 93 20.06 22.21 22.48
N VAL A 94 19.03 22.89 21.97
CA VAL A 94 18.09 23.64 22.81
C VAL A 94 16.77 22.88 22.84
N VAL A 95 16.30 22.52 24.04
CA VAL A 95 15.03 21.82 24.27
C VAL A 95 14.13 22.71 25.11
N ASN A 96 12.96 23.08 24.60
CA ASN A 96 12.01 24.00 25.25
C ASN A 96 12.69 25.29 25.76
N GLY A 97 13.60 25.86 24.95
CA GLY A 97 14.35 27.07 25.29
C GLY A 97 15.53 26.88 26.27
N LYS A 98 15.82 25.65 26.70
CA LYS A 98 16.94 25.34 27.61
C LYS A 98 18.08 24.67 26.86
N GLU A 99 19.31 25.14 27.06
CA GLU A 99 20.49 24.48 26.53
C GLU A 99 20.73 23.13 27.21
N CYS A 100 20.98 22.10 26.40
CA CYS A 100 21.15 20.72 26.82
C CYS A 100 22.29 20.05 26.04
N ILE A 101 22.91 19.04 26.65
CA ILE A 101 23.84 18.13 25.96
C ILE A 101 23.04 16.95 25.41
N ASN A 102 23.20 16.66 24.12
CA ASN A 102 22.44 15.66 23.40
C ASN A 102 23.11 14.29 23.46
N PHE A 103 22.69 13.47 24.43
CA PHE A 103 23.05 12.05 24.51
C PHE A 103 22.03 11.11 23.87
N ALA A 104 20.97 11.65 23.25
CA ALA A 104 19.85 10.88 22.70
C ALA A 104 19.89 10.72 21.17
N SER A 105 20.86 11.34 20.49
CA SER A 105 20.96 11.28 19.03
C SER A 105 21.87 10.16 18.52
N PHE A 106 21.58 9.66 17.32
CA PHE A 106 22.45 8.75 16.56
C PHE A 106 23.54 9.48 15.76
N ASN A 107 23.86 10.73 16.10
CA ASN A 107 24.86 11.54 15.40
C ASN A 107 26.28 11.24 15.91
N PHE A 108 26.67 9.96 15.89
CA PHE A 108 27.92 9.48 16.49
C PHE A 108 29.17 10.16 15.93
N LEU A 109 29.15 10.49 14.64
CA LEU A 109 30.28 11.10 13.92
C LEU A 109 30.15 12.64 13.79
N GLY A 110 29.12 13.25 14.37
CA GLY A 110 28.91 14.70 14.29
C GLY A 110 28.64 15.22 12.86
N LEU A 111 28.16 14.38 11.94
CA LEU A 111 28.02 14.73 10.52
C LEU A 111 26.82 15.63 10.23
N LEU A 112 25.79 15.64 11.07
CA LEU A 112 24.57 16.42 10.82
C LEU A 112 24.80 17.94 10.76
N ASP A 113 25.80 18.44 11.49
CA ASP A 113 26.16 19.86 11.51
C ASP A 113 27.42 20.17 10.69
N ASN A 114 27.97 19.17 9.97
CA ASN A 114 29.23 19.32 9.25
C ASN A 114 29.08 20.30 8.05
N PRO A 115 29.89 21.38 7.97
CA PRO A 115 29.79 22.37 6.89
C PRO A 115 29.97 21.79 5.49
N ARG A 116 30.83 20.77 5.32
CA ARG A 116 31.06 20.12 4.02
C ARG A 116 29.83 19.33 3.57
N VAL A 117 29.17 18.63 4.50
CA VAL A 117 27.94 17.86 4.22
C VAL A 117 26.81 18.82 3.84
N LYS A 118 26.64 19.92 4.56
CA LYS A 118 25.64 20.96 4.25
C LYS A 118 25.87 21.58 2.87
N ALA A 119 27.12 21.90 2.53
CA ALA A 119 27.46 22.44 1.22
C ALA A 119 27.15 21.44 0.09
N ALA A 120 27.49 20.16 0.28
CA ALA A 120 27.17 19.11 -0.68
C ALA A 120 25.64 18.91 -0.83
N ALA A 121 24.88 18.91 0.27
CA ALA A 121 23.43 18.81 0.23
C ALA A 121 22.79 19.97 -0.55
N LEU A 122 23.26 21.21 -0.33
CA LEU A 122 22.78 22.37 -1.06
C LEU A 122 23.12 22.30 -2.56
N ALA A 123 24.31 21.81 -2.92
CA ALA A 123 24.70 21.60 -4.31
C ALA A 123 23.83 20.53 -4.99
N SER A 124 23.57 19.40 -4.30
CA SER A 124 22.67 18.36 -4.78
C SER A 124 21.25 18.88 -4.99
N LEU A 125 20.71 19.66 -4.05
CA LEU A 125 19.39 20.27 -4.17
C LEU A 125 19.30 21.18 -5.40
N LYS A 126 20.36 21.97 -5.68
CA LYS A 126 20.43 22.83 -6.87
C LYS A 126 20.49 22.04 -8.17
N LYS A 127 21.19 20.89 -8.20
CA LYS A 127 21.35 20.06 -9.40
C LYS A 127 20.11 19.20 -9.68
N TYR A 128 19.53 18.60 -8.65
CA TYR A 128 18.53 17.53 -8.78
C TYR A 128 17.12 17.93 -8.34
N GLY A 129 16.95 19.06 -7.66
CA GLY A 129 15.69 19.42 -7.01
C GLY A 129 15.42 18.61 -5.74
N VAL A 130 14.17 18.63 -5.28
CA VAL A 130 13.75 18.06 -3.99
C VAL A 130 13.60 16.53 -3.99
N GLY A 131 13.62 15.89 -5.16
CA GLY A 131 13.48 14.44 -5.29
C GLY A 131 13.10 14.02 -6.70
N THR A 132 13.10 12.70 -6.93
CA THR A 132 12.86 12.11 -8.26
C THR A 132 11.38 11.92 -8.60
N CYS A 133 10.50 12.01 -7.59
CA CYS A 133 9.05 11.80 -7.71
C CYS A 133 8.67 10.45 -8.39
N GLY A 134 9.55 9.45 -8.32
CA GLY A 134 9.35 8.17 -8.99
C GLY A 134 10.09 7.01 -8.32
N PRO A 135 9.65 5.76 -8.55
CA PRO A 135 10.34 4.59 -8.03
C PRO A 135 11.64 4.30 -8.80
N ARG A 136 12.61 3.68 -8.13
CA ARG A 136 13.93 3.33 -8.70
C ARG A 136 13.84 2.49 -9.98
N GLY A 137 12.87 1.58 -10.07
CA GLY A 137 12.68 0.68 -11.21
C GLY A 137 12.02 1.31 -12.44
N PHE A 138 11.70 2.60 -12.42
CA PHE A 138 11.07 3.27 -13.57
C PHE A 138 11.81 4.56 -13.94
N TYR A 139 11.32 5.75 -13.55
CA TYR A 139 11.98 7.04 -13.82
C TYR A 139 12.61 7.69 -12.57
N GLY A 140 12.74 6.95 -11.47
CA GLY A 140 13.19 7.48 -10.17
C GLY A 140 14.68 7.35 -9.87
N THR A 141 15.50 6.87 -10.80
CA THR A 141 16.94 6.65 -10.58
C THR A 141 17.77 7.78 -11.18
N PHE A 142 18.51 8.50 -10.33
CA PHE A 142 19.46 9.54 -10.74
C PHE A 142 20.89 9.01 -10.67
N ASP A 143 21.81 9.64 -11.41
CA ASP A 143 23.25 9.33 -11.42
C ASP A 143 23.86 9.30 -10.01
N VAL A 144 23.46 10.22 -9.13
CA VAL A 144 23.94 10.28 -7.74
C VAL A 144 23.56 9.06 -6.91
N HIS A 145 22.44 8.39 -7.23
CA HIS A 145 22.08 7.14 -6.56
C HIS A 145 23.06 6.02 -6.90
N LEU A 146 23.41 5.90 -8.19
CA LEU A 146 24.33 4.88 -8.68
C LEU A 146 25.76 5.13 -8.18
N ASP A 147 26.22 6.39 -8.14
CA ASP A 147 27.51 6.75 -7.54
C ASP A 147 27.57 6.37 -6.05
N LEU A 148 26.50 6.67 -5.30
CA LEU A 148 26.44 6.32 -3.89
C LEU A 148 26.44 4.81 -3.67
N GLU A 149 25.69 4.05 -4.47
CA GLU A 149 25.64 2.58 -4.42
C GLU A 149 27.00 1.96 -4.69
N ASP A 150 27.70 2.37 -5.75
CA ASP A 150 29.06 1.90 -6.06
C ASP A 150 30.06 2.21 -4.92
N ARG A 151 30.01 3.43 -4.38
CA ARG A 151 30.89 3.85 -3.28
C ARG A 151 30.61 3.09 -1.99
N LEU A 152 29.33 2.80 -1.70
CA LEU A 152 28.93 1.99 -0.55
C LEU A 152 29.39 0.54 -0.71
N ALA A 153 29.20 -0.07 -1.89
CA ALA A 153 29.66 -1.43 -2.17
C ALA A 153 31.18 -1.54 -1.96
N LYS A 154 31.96 -0.59 -2.49
CA LYS A 154 33.42 -0.52 -2.28
C LYS A 154 33.80 -0.34 -0.82
N PHE A 155 33.13 0.55 -0.09
CA PHE A 155 33.40 0.80 1.33
C PHE A 155 33.10 -0.43 2.19
N MET A 156 31.98 -1.12 1.91
CA MET A 156 31.54 -2.30 2.64
C MET A 156 32.22 -3.59 2.18
N LYS A 157 32.99 -3.54 1.08
CA LYS A 157 33.64 -4.69 0.42
C LYS A 157 32.63 -5.76 -0.01
N THR A 158 31.52 -5.31 -0.60
CA THR A 158 30.48 -6.18 -1.19
C THR A 158 30.46 -6.03 -2.72
N GLU A 159 29.82 -6.96 -3.41
CA GLU A 159 29.73 -6.96 -4.88
C GLU A 159 28.89 -5.77 -5.39
N GLU A 160 27.72 -5.57 -4.81
CA GLU A 160 26.80 -4.48 -5.14
C GLU A 160 26.15 -3.92 -3.86
N ALA A 161 25.49 -2.77 -4.00
CA ALA A 161 24.66 -2.17 -2.97
C ALA A 161 23.42 -1.53 -3.60
N ILE A 162 22.33 -1.48 -2.84
CA ILE A 162 21.10 -0.78 -3.23
C ILE A 162 20.65 0.13 -2.09
N ILE A 163 20.27 1.36 -2.39
CA ILE A 163 19.77 2.31 -1.40
C ILE A 163 18.24 2.29 -1.31
N TYR A 164 17.75 2.45 -0.08
CA TYR A 164 16.33 2.60 0.26
C TYR A 164 16.11 3.95 0.95
N SER A 165 14.87 4.46 0.89
CA SER A 165 14.52 5.75 1.50
C SER A 165 14.53 5.74 3.03
N TYR A 166 14.29 4.58 3.66
CA TYR A 166 14.24 4.47 5.11
C TYR A 166 14.57 3.04 5.58
N GLY A 167 15.28 2.92 6.72
CA GLY A 167 15.75 1.62 7.23
C GLY A 167 14.63 0.61 7.50
N PHE A 168 13.46 1.07 7.95
CA PHE A 168 12.29 0.20 8.12
C PHE A 168 11.81 -0.39 6.79
N ALA A 169 11.79 0.42 5.72
CA ALA A 169 11.44 -0.03 4.38
C ALA A 169 12.49 -1.01 3.82
N THR A 170 13.77 -0.80 4.12
CA THR A 170 14.86 -1.71 3.74
C THR A 170 14.62 -3.12 4.27
N ILE A 171 14.37 -3.26 5.58
CA ILE A 171 14.23 -4.58 6.22
C ILE A 171 12.98 -5.30 5.70
N ALA A 172 11.85 -4.59 5.65
CA ALA A 172 10.57 -5.13 5.19
C ALA A 172 10.57 -5.48 3.69
N SER A 173 11.43 -4.87 2.88
CA SER A 173 11.57 -5.20 1.46
C SER A 173 12.61 -6.28 1.21
N ALA A 174 13.81 -6.15 1.78
CA ALA A 174 14.94 -7.02 1.47
C ALA A 174 14.74 -8.44 2.01
N ILE A 175 14.34 -8.61 3.28
CA ILE A 175 14.22 -9.95 3.87
C ILE A 175 13.20 -10.81 3.10
N PRO A 176 11.96 -10.33 2.84
CA PRO A 176 10.98 -11.12 2.11
C PRO A 176 11.36 -11.41 0.65
N ALA A 177 12.12 -10.52 0.01
CA ALA A 177 12.59 -10.72 -1.36
C ALA A 177 13.53 -11.93 -1.49
N TYR A 178 14.29 -12.24 -0.44
CA TYR A 178 15.21 -13.39 -0.41
C TYR A 178 14.67 -14.60 0.37
N SER A 179 13.62 -14.43 1.18
CA SER A 179 13.08 -15.52 2.01
C SER A 179 12.10 -16.44 1.28
N LYS A 180 11.55 -16.02 0.13
CA LYS A 180 10.72 -16.89 -0.70
C LYS A 180 11.58 -17.89 -1.47
N ARG A 181 11.69 -19.09 -0.90
CA ARG A 181 11.85 -20.35 -1.63
C ARG A 181 10.54 -21.11 -1.58
#